data_AF-A0A3B4ZRV4-F1
#
_entry.id   AF-A0A3B4ZRV4-F1
#
_cell.length_a   1.000
_cell.length_b   1.000
_cell.length_c   1.000
_cell.angle_alpha   90.00
_cell.angle_beta   90.00
_cell.angle_gamma   90.00
#
_symmetry.space_group_name_H-M   'P 1'
#
loop_
_entity.id
_entity.type
_entity.pdbx_description
1 polymer ?
#
loop_
_entity_poly.entity_id
_entity_poly.type
_entity_poly.pdbx_seq_one_letter_code
_entity_poly.pdbx_strand_id
1 'polypeptide(L)'
;QHSHGQKHRELENVVCKIRNQLVEQFKCLEQQSESRIQLLQDLQEFFRRKAEIELEYSRSLEKLAERFSSKIRSSREHQQFKKDQHLLSSVNCWYLVLNQTRRESRDHATLSDIYTNNVIVRLAQISEDVIRLFKKVSETIISPSLCATTFLLLLPKMSAAWDDTNAKQFGLKLGFAVSCGAALKVKAAFLGFLFNSVCKSMVA
;
A
#
# COMPACT_ATOMS: atom_id res chain seq x y z
N GLN A 1 19.52 -18.03 44.34
CA GLN A 1 18.38 -17.08 44.21
C GLN A 1 18.71 -15.87 43.32
N HIS A 2 19.90 -15.25 43.42
CA HIS A 2 20.27 -14.08 42.61
C HIS A 2 20.36 -14.32 41.08
N SER A 3 20.90 -15.48 40.66
CA SER A 3 21.10 -15.81 39.23
C SER A 3 19.81 -16.08 38.43
N HIS A 4 18.72 -16.54 39.07
CA HIS A 4 17.45 -16.83 38.39
C HIS A 4 16.63 -15.57 38.10
N GLY A 5 16.61 -14.60 39.02
CA GLY A 5 15.99 -13.29 38.79
C GLY A 5 16.74 -12.46 37.73
N GLN A 6 18.01 -12.77 37.49
CA GLN A 6 18.83 -12.14 36.44
C GLN A 6 18.45 -12.66 35.05
N LYS A 7 18.29 -13.98 34.88
CA LYS A 7 17.79 -14.58 33.61
C LYS A 7 16.37 -14.14 33.27
N HIS A 8 15.49 -13.98 34.26
CA HIS A 8 14.13 -13.45 34.04
C HIS A 8 14.17 -12.02 33.47
N ARG A 9 14.96 -11.14 34.09
CA ARG A 9 15.14 -9.75 33.63
C ARG A 9 15.77 -9.67 32.24
N GLU A 10 16.73 -10.53 31.91
CA GLU A 10 17.31 -10.61 30.57
C GLU A 10 16.26 -11.00 29.52
N LEU A 11 15.39 -11.95 29.85
CA LEU A 11 14.31 -12.38 28.96
C LEU A 11 13.27 -11.28 28.76
N GLU A 12 12.85 -10.59 29.82
CA GLU A 12 11.96 -9.42 29.75
C GLU A 12 12.57 -8.30 28.89
N ASN A 13 13.88 -8.05 29.04
CA ASN A 13 14.59 -7.07 28.23
C ASN A 13 14.63 -7.46 26.74
N VAL A 14 14.84 -8.74 26.42
CA VAL A 14 14.82 -9.23 25.03
C VAL A 14 13.42 -9.10 24.43
N VAL A 15 12.37 -9.49 25.16
CA VAL A 15 10.97 -9.34 24.73
C VAL A 15 10.62 -7.88 24.48
N CYS A 16 11.02 -6.98 25.39
CA CYS A 16 10.80 -5.54 25.23
C CYS A 16 11.51 -4.97 24.00
N LYS A 17 12.76 -5.40 23.73
CA LYS A 17 13.51 -5.00 22.53
C LYS A 17 12.85 -5.48 21.24
N ILE A 18 12.45 -6.75 21.16
CA ILE A 18 11.78 -7.31 19.98
C ILE A 18 10.45 -6.58 19.72
N ARG A 19 9.67 -6.31 20.78
CA ARG A 19 8.43 -5.53 20.68
C ARG A 19 8.69 -4.13 20.13
N ASN A 20 9.67 -3.41 20.68
CA ASN A 20 9.99 -2.07 20.22
C ASN A 20 10.46 -2.07 18.75
N GLN A 21 11.22 -3.07 18.32
CA GLN A 21 11.61 -3.25 16.92
C GLN A 21 10.40 -3.48 16.02
N LEU A 22 9.45 -4.34 16.42
CA LEU A 22 8.22 -4.60 15.65
C LEU A 22 7.35 -3.34 15.51
N VAL A 23 7.21 -2.56 16.58
CA VAL A 23 6.49 -1.27 16.55
C VAL A 23 7.14 -0.29 15.58
N GLU A 24 8.46 -0.19 15.60
CA GLU A 24 9.18 0.72 14.71
C GLU A 24 9.11 0.26 13.25
N GLN A 25 9.22 -1.05 13.00
CA GLN A 25 9.01 -1.61 11.67
C GLN A 25 7.59 -1.35 11.16
N PHE A 26 6.58 -1.48 12.02
CA PHE A 26 5.20 -1.19 11.67
C PHE A 26 5.00 0.29 11.27
N LYS A 27 5.54 1.23 12.06
CA LYS A 27 5.50 2.66 11.73
C LYS A 27 6.18 2.98 10.40
N CYS A 28 7.31 2.33 10.12
CA CYS A 28 8.01 2.49 8.84
C CYS A 28 7.15 1.98 7.66
N LEU A 29 6.47 0.85 7.84
CA LEU A 29 5.55 0.31 6.83
C LEU A 29 4.33 1.20 6.61
N GLU A 30 3.77 1.78 7.67
CA GLU A 30 2.67 2.75 7.61
C GLU A 30 3.08 3.99 6.81
N GLN A 31 4.19 4.63 7.18
CA GLN A 31 4.71 5.79 6.47
C GLN A 31 5.01 5.46 5.00
N GLN A 32 5.56 4.28 4.72
CA GLN A 32 5.79 3.83 3.34
C GLN A 32 4.47 3.66 2.57
N SER A 33 3.43 3.10 3.19
CA SER A 33 2.12 2.96 2.57
C SER A 33 1.50 4.32 2.25
N GLU A 34 1.52 5.25 3.20
CA GLU A 34 1.00 6.62 3.01
C GLU A 34 1.73 7.35 1.87
N SER A 35 3.06 7.32 1.85
CA SER A 35 3.86 7.96 0.79
C SER A 35 3.56 7.38 -0.60
N ARG A 36 3.32 6.06 -0.70
CA ARG A 36 2.93 5.41 -1.95
C ARG A 36 1.54 5.82 -2.41
N ILE A 37 0.58 5.92 -1.49
CA ILE A 37 -0.78 6.39 -1.80
C ILE A 37 -0.72 7.84 -2.31
N GLN A 38 0.05 8.71 -1.66
CA GLN A 38 0.22 10.09 -2.11
C GLN A 38 0.80 10.16 -3.53
N LEU A 39 1.87 9.41 -3.81
CA LEU A 39 2.45 9.36 -5.15
C LEU A 39 1.44 8.87 -6.21
N LEU A 40 0.63 7.86 -5.88
CA LEU A 40 -0.41 7.36 -6.79
C LEU A 40 -1.51 8.41 -7.04
N GLN A 41 -1.84 9.24 -6.05
CA GLN A 41 -2.77 10.36 -6.23
C GLN A 41 -2.18 11.44 -7.13
N ASP A 42 -0.92 11.82 -6.91
CA ASP A 42 -0.21 12.81 -7.72
C ASP A 42 -0.10 12.35 -9.18
N LEU A 43 0.18 11.06 -9.41
CA LEU A 43 0.19 10.47 -10.75
C LEU A 43 -1.19 10.48 -11.41
N GLN A 44 -2.26 10.18 -10.68
CA GLN A 44 -3.62 10.27 -11.21
C GLN A 44 -3.96 11.71 -11.64
N GLU A 45 -3.60 12.71 -10.83
CA GLU A 45 -3.78 14.12 -11.18
C GLU A 45 -2.97 14.49 -12.43
N PHE A 46 -1.70 14.09 -12.47
CA PHE A 46 -0.84 14.33 -13.62
C PHE A 46 -1.45 13.78 -14.92
N PHE A 47 -1.92 12.53 -14.92
CA PHE A 47 -2.53 11.93 -16.10
C PHE A 47 -3.89 12.53 -16.44
N ARG A 48 -4.67 12.99 -15.45
CA ARG A 48 -5.91 13.72 -15.71
C ARG A 48 -5.63 15.02 -16.44
N ARG A 49 -4.68 15.80 -15.93
CA ARG A 49 -4.26 17.04 -16.58
C ARG A 49 -3.66 16.78 -17.95
N LYS A 50 -2.89 15.70 -18.11
CA LYS A 50 -2.34 15.29 -19.40
C LYS A 50 -3.45 14.95 -20.40
N ALA A 51 -4.46 14.16 -20.01
CA ALA A 51 -5.60 13.82 -20.87
C ALA A 51 -6.35 15.07 -21.35
N GLU A 52 -6.61 16.03 -20.46
CA GLU A 52 -7.23 17.31 -20.83
C GLU A 52 -6.43 18.07 -21.89
N ILE A 53 -5.10 18.13 -21.73
CA ILE A 53 -4.20 18.79 -22.68
C ILE A 53 -4.24 18.08 -24.04
N GLU A 54 -4.15 16.75 -24.06
CA GLU A 54 -4.21 15.96 -25.29
C GLU A 54 -5.55 16.17 -26.02
N LEU A 55 -6.67 16.19 -25.29
CA LEU A 55 -7.99 16.42 -25.87
C LEU A 55 -8.14 17.84 -26.43
N GLU A 56 -7.62 18.85 -25.73
CA GLU A 56 -7.66 20.23 -26.22
C GLU A 56 -6.75 20.43 -27.45
N TYR A 57 -5.61 19.73 -27.49
CA TYR A 57 -4.73 19.72 -28.65
C TYR A 57 -5.40 19.05 -29.86
N SER A 58 -6.03 17.89 -29.65
CA SER A 58 -6.87 17.21 -30.65
C SER A 58 -7.91 18.15 -31.26
N ARG A 59 -8.70 18.84 -30.42
CA ARG A 59 -9.73 19.81 -30.85
C ARG A 59 -9.13 20.98 -31.62
N SER A 60 -7.96 21.46 -31.21
CA SER A 60 -7.27 22.56 -31.86
C SER A 60 -6.76 22.17 -33.25
N LEU A 61 -6.23 20.95 -33.41
CA LEU A 61 -5.82 20.40 -34.70
C LEU A 61 -7.01 20.22 -35.65
N GLU A 62 -8.16 19.74 -35.17
CA GLU A 62 -9.36 19.60 -36.00
C GLU A 62 -9.88 20.96 -36.49
N LYS A 63 -9.94 21.95 -35.58
CA LYS A 63 -10.27 23.35 -35.93
C LYS A 63 -9.30 23.92 -36.98
N LEU A 64 -8.01 23.61 -36.86
CA LEU A 64 -6.99 24.04 -37.82
C LEU A 64 -7.22 23.38 -39.19
N ALA A 65 -7.40 22.07 -39.21
CA ALA A 65 -7.64 21.32 -40.43
C ALA A 65 -8.88 21.82 -41.19
N GLU A 66 -9.96 22.14 -40.47
CA GLU A 66 -11.20 22.61 -41.08
C GLU A 66 -11.10 24.05 -41.63
N ARG A 67 -10.40 24.93 -40.92
CA ARG A 67 -10.10 26.30 -41.40
C ARG A 67 -9.31 26.29 -42.70
N PHE A 68 -8.26 25.47 -42.81
CA PHE A 68 -7.46 25.40 -44.03
C PHE A 68 -8.16 24.63 -45.15
N SER A 69 -8.96 23.61 -44.82
CA SER A 69 -9.77 22.88 -45.79
C SER A 69 -10.81 23.77 -46.48
N SER A 70 -11.44 24.69 -45.74
CA SER A 70 -12.39 25.65 -46.33
C SER A 70 -11.67 26.67 -47.23
N LYS A 71 -10.47 27.12 -46.84
CA LYS A 71 -9.63 28.05 -47.63
C LYS A 71 -9.10 27.45 -48.94
N ILE A 72 -8.74 26.17 -48.95
CA ILE A 72 -8.30 25.48 -50.18
C ILE A 72 -9.48 25.31 -51.14
N ARG A 73 -10.66 24.91 -50.63
CA ARG A 73 -11.88 24.75 -51.44
C ARG A 73 -12.31 26.05 -52.13
N SER A 74 -12.02 27.21 -51.55
CA SER A 74 -12.35 28.53 -52.13
C SER A 74 -11.25 29.12 -53.03
N SER A 75 -10.10 28.45 -53.19
CA SER A 75 -8.99 28.93 -54.02
C SER A 75 -9.22 28.70 -55.52
N ARG A 76 -8.81 29.66 -56.36
CA ARG A 76 -8.80 29.52 -57.84
C ARG A 76 -7.94 28.35 -58.30
N GLU A 77 -6.86 28.02 -57.58
CA GLU A 77 -6.00 26.87 -57.90
C GLU A 77 -6.74 25.53 -57.78
N HIS A 78 -7.73 25.42 -56.88
CA HIS A 78 -8.54 24.21 -56.74
C HIS A 78 -9.44 23.97 -57.97
N GLN A 79 -9.92 25.04 -58.61
CA GLN A 79 -10.70 24.95 -59.84
C GLN A 79 -9.85 24.48 -61.03
N GLN A 80 -8.56 24.83 -61.04
CA GLN A 80 -7.61 24.44 -62.07
C GLN A 80 -7.09 23.01 -61.86
N PHE A 81 -6.93 22.58 -60.59
CA PHE A 81 -6.57 21.20 -60.21
C PHE A 81 -7.56 20.14 -60.73
N LYS A 82 -8.85 20.49 -60.88
CA LYS A 82 -9.85 19.58 -61.46
C LYS A 82 -9.62 19.25 -62.95
N LYS A 83 -8.84 20.05 -63.69
CA LYS A 83 -8.58 19.82 -65.11
C LYS A 83 -7.37 18.90 -65.36
N ASP A 84 -6.35 18.95 -64.52
CA ASP A 84 -5.09 18.22 -64.70
C ASP A 84 -4.79 17.30 -63.49
N GLN A 85 -5.50 16.17 -63.43
CA GLN A 85 -5.57 15.26 -62.27
C GLN A 85 -4.29 14.41 -62.05
N HIS A 86 -3.30 14.49 -62.94
CA HIS A 86 -2.15 13.57 -62.98
C HIS A 86 -0.83 14.11 -62.39
N LEU A 87 -0.80 15.32 -61.80
CA LEU A 87 0.42 15.90 -61.23
C LEU A 87 0.31 16.12 -59.71
N LEU A 88 1.42 15.94 -58.99
CA LEU A 88 1.61 16.47 -57.63
C LEU A 88 1.54 18.01 -57.71
N SER A 89 0.34 18.57 -57.61
CA SER A 89 0.16 20.01 -57.46
C SER A 89 0.28 20.40 -55.99
N SER A 90 0.67 21.65 -55.75
CA SER A 90 0.68 22.30 -54.43
C SER A 90 -0.62 22.03 -53.65
N VAL A 91 -1.75 21.96 -54.35
CA VAL A 91 -3.07 21.65 -53.78
C VAL A 91 -3.13 20.22 -53.21
N ASN A 92 -2.55 19.23 -53.90
CA ASN A 92 -2.49 17.85 -53.42
C ASN A 92 -1.60 17.73 -52.17
N CYS A 93 -0.47 18.44 -52.14
CA CYS A 93 0.39 18.50 -50.94
C CYS A 93 -0.37 19.04 -49.72
N TRP A 94 -1.17 20.10 -49.91
CA TRP A 94 -2.03 20.61 -48.84
C TRP A 94 -3.06 19.59 -48.36
N TYR A 95 -3.69 18.83 -49.27
CA TYR A 95 -4.61 17.76 -48.87
C TYR A 95 -3.92 16.66 -48.05
N LEU A 96 -2.71 16.25 -48.43
CA LEU A 96 -1.92 15.27 -47.67
C LEU A 96 -1.60 15.77 -46.26
N VAL A 97 -1.13 17.03 -46.13
CA VAL A 97 -0.85 17.64 -44.81
C VAL A 97 -2.12 17.69 -43.96
N LEU A 98 -3.26 18.11 -44.52
CA LEU A 98 -4.52 18.19 -43.77
C LEU A 98 -5.04 16.82 -43.36
N ASN A 99 -4.86 15.79 -44.19
CA ASN A 99 -5.19 14.43 -43.84
C ASN A 99 -4.30 13.91 -42.70
N GLN A 100 -3.01 14.27 -42.70
CA GLN A 100 -2.13 13.96 -41.57
C GLN A 100 -2.57 14.71 -40.31
N THR A 101 -2.88 15.99 -40.39
CA THR A 101 -3.38 16.77 -39.24
C THR A 101 -4.64 16.15 -38.61
N ARG A 102 -5.58 15.67 -39.43
CA ARG A 102 -6.77 14.94 -38.94
C ARG A 102 -6.45 13.56 -38.36
N ARG A 103 -5.38 12.92 -38.82
CA ARG A 103 -4.89 11.67 -38.22
C ARG A 103 -4.31 11.96 -36.83
N GLU A 104 -3.39 12.91 -36.73
CA GLU A 104 -2.82 13.34 -35.44
C GLU A 104 -3.91 13.76 -34.45
N SER A 105 -4.92 14.54 -34.90
CA SER A 105 -6.06 14.91 -34.05
C SER A 105 -6.77 13.69 -33.43
N ARG A 106 -7.02 12.63 -34.22
CA ARG A 106 -7.63 11.39 -33.75
C ARG A 106 -6.72 10.60 -32.82
N ASP A 107 -5.42 10.58 -33.11
CA ASP A 107 -4.43 9.91 -32.27
C ASP A 107 -4.35 10.58 -30.89
N HIS A 108 -4.34 11.91 -30.83
CA HIS A 108 -4.39 12.68 -29.58
C HIS A 108 -5.70 12.47 -28.79
N ALA A 109 -6.85 12.41 -29.47
CA ALA A 109 -8.11 12.07 -28.81
C ALA A 109 -8.07 10.64 -28.22
N THR A 110 -7.52 9.68 -28.97
CA THR A 110 -7.35 8.30 -28.51
C THR A 110 -6.42 8.23 -27.30
N LEU A 111 -5.32 8.98 -27.30
CA LEU A 111 -4.41 9.07 -26.16
C LEU A 111 -5.10 9.64 -24.91
N SER A 112 -5.90 10.70 -25.05
CA SER A 112 -6.72 11.24 -23.97
C SER A 112 -7.64 10.18 -23.37
N ASP A 113 -8.32 9.40 -24.22
CA ASP A 113 -9.21 8.34 -23.78
C ASP A 113 -8.46 7.19 -23.10
N ILE A 114 -7.26 6.83 -23.59
CA ILE A 114 -6.40 5.83 -22.94
C ILE A 114 -5.98 6.32 -21.55
N TYR A 115 -5.56 7.57 -21.40
CA TYR A 115 -5.20 8.13 -20.09
C TYR A 115 -6.38 8.11 -19.13
N THR A 116 -7.55 8.56 -19.57
CA THR A 116 -8.76 8.66 -18.74
C THR A 116 -9.29 7.29 -18.34
N ASN A 117 -9.50 6.40 -19.31
CA ASN A 117 -10.25 5.16 -19.09
C ASN A 117 -9.36 3.96 -18.74
N ASN A 118 -8.05 4.03 -19.00
CA ASN A 118 -7.13 2.93 -18.69
C ASN A 118 -6.15 3.34 -17.59
N VAL A 119 -5.31 4.34 -17.83
CA VAL A 119 -4.19 4.64 -16.92
C VAL A 119 -4.70 5.12 -15.55
N ILE A 120 -5.58 6.12 -15.52
CA ILE A 120 -6.11 6.66 -14.25
C ILE A 120 -6.89 5.58 -13.49
N VAL A 121 -7.74 4.81 -14.18
CA VAL A 121 -8.51 3.71 -13.56
C VAL A 121 -7.59 2.66 -12.94
N ARG A 122 -6.51 2.26 -13.64
CA ARG A 122 -5.53 1.30 -13.12
C ARG A 122 -4.79 1.83 -11.90
N LEU A 123 -4.40 3.11 -11.91
CA LEU A 123 -3.75 3.74 -10.75
C LEU A 123 -4.68 3.80 -9.54
N ALA A 124 -5.97 4.09 -9.74
CA ALA A 124 -6.97 4.06 -8.68
C ALA A 124 -7.11 2.64 -8.06
N GLN A 125 -7.20 1.61 -8.91
CA GLN A 125 -7.23 0.20 -8.44
C GLN A 125 -5.98 -0.17 -7.64
N ILE A 126 -4.78 0.22 -8.12
CA ILE A 126 -3.54 -0.02 -7.39
C ILE A 126 -3.56 0.72 -6.04
N SER A 127 -4.07 1.95 -5.98
CA SER A 127 -4.21 2.70 -4.74
C SER A 127 -5.12 1.98 -3.74
N GLU A 128 -6.26 1.45 -4.20
CA GLU A 128 -7.17 0.65 -3.36
C GLU A 128 -6.52 -0.64 -2.87
N ASP A 129 -5.76 -1.32 -3.73
CA ASP A 129 -5.05 -2.55 -3.37
C ASP A 129 -3.96 -2.27 -2.33
N VAL A 130 -3.22 -1.16 -2.43
CA VAL A 130 -2.25 -0.73 -1.40
C VAL A 130 -2.95 -0.52 -0.06
N ILE A 131 -4.08 0.19 -0.03
CA ILE A 131 -4.88 0.40 1.19
C ILE A 131 -5.36 -0.93 1.77
N ARG A 132 -5.87 -1.84 0.93
CA ARG A 132 -6.38 -3.14 1.35
C ARG A 132 -5.27 -4.04 1.90
N LEU A 133 -4.13 -4.09 1.22
CA LEU A 133 -2.96 -4.84 1.67
C LEU A 133 -2.43 -4.30 3.00
N PHE A 134 -2.34 -2.97 3.14
CA PHE A 134 -1.92 -2.36 4.39
C PHE A 134 -2.87 -2.73 5.54
N LYS A 135 -4.20 -2.62 5.36
CA LYS A 135 -5.19 -3.06 6.35
C LYS A 135 -4.98 -4.52 6.78
N LYS A 136 -4.77 -5.43 5.81
CA LYS A 136 -4.53 -6.85 6.08
C LYS A 136 -3.23 -7.08 6.87
N VAL A 137 -2.17 -6.34 6.56
CA VAL A 137 -0.90 -6.38 7.29
C VAL A 137 -1.09 -5.86 8.72
N SER A 138 -1.78 -4.73 8.90
CA SER A 138 -2.12 -4.18 10.21
C SER A 138 -2.96 -5.15 11.03
N GLU A 139 -3.99 -5.77 10.46
CA GLU A 139 -4.78 -6.79 11.13
C GLU A 139 -3.95 -8.02 11.53
N THR A 140 -3.01 -8.45 10.68
CA THR A 140 -2.13 -9.60 10.97
C THR A 140 -1.13 -9.30 12.09
N ILE A 141 -0.59 -8.07 12.12
CA ILE A 141 0.40 -7.64 13.12
C ILE A 141 -0.27 -7.29 14.46
N ILE A 142 -1.44 -6.64 14.42
CA ILE A 142 -2.20 -6.22 15.62
C ILE A 142 -3.04 -7.38 16.19
N SER A 143 -3.34 -8.40 15.38
CA SER A 143 -4.04 -9.60 15.87
C SER A 143 -3.33 -10.16 17.11
N PRO A 144 -4.04 -10.29 18.25
CA PRO A 144 -3.48 -10.83 19.48
C PRO A 144 -2.90 -12.23 19.31
N SER A 145 -3.15 -12.94 18.20
CA SER A 145 -2.67 -14.29 17.94
C SER A 145 -1.15 -14.41 17.82
N LEU A 146 -0.40 -13.40 17.33
CA LEU A 146 1.08 -13.44 17.31
C LEU A 146 1.68 -13.10 18.68
N CYS A 147 1.08 -12.15 19.40
CA CYS A 147 1.48 -11.84 20.78
C CYS A 147 1.11 -13.00 21.73
N ALA A 148 -0.05 -13.62 21.52
CA ALA A 148 -0.51 -14.80 22.24
C ALA A 148 0.28 -16.06 21.85
N THR A 149 0.74 -16.25 20.60
CA THR A 149 1.68 -17.35 20.30
C THR A 149 3.04 -17.10 20.92
N THR A 150 3.53 -15.86 20.96
CA THR A 150 4.77 -15.53 21.68
C THR A 150 4.61 -15.77 23.18
N PHE A 151 3.47 -15.37 23.77
CA PHE A 151 3.12 -15.58 25.17
C PHE A 151 2.86 -17.07 25.50
N LEU A 152 2.20 -17.82 24.62
CA LEU A 152 1.93 -19.27 24.71
C LEU A 152 3.18 -20.11 24.44
N LEU A 153 4.17 -19.64 23.67
CA LEU A 153 5.48 -20.28 23.51
C LEU A 153 6.40 -20.01 24.71
N LEU A 154 6.23 -18.85 25.37
CA LEU A 154 6.97 -18.50 26.59
C LEU A 154 6.37 -19.14 27.85
N LEU A 155 5.05 -19.35 27.88
CA LEU A 155 4.32 -19.96 28.99
C LEU A 155 4.89 -21.33 29.43
N PRO A 156 5.18 -22.29 28.53
CA PRO A 156 5.81 -23.56 28.89
C PRO A 156 7.21 -23.41 29.45
N LYS A 157 8.01 -22.45 28.94
CA LYS A 157 9.35 -22.16 29.48
C LYS A 157 9.30 -21.53 30.86
N MET A 158 8.31 -20.66 31.11
CA MET A 158 8.04 -20.10 32.43
C MET A 158 7.45 -21.13 33.41
N SER A 159 6.57 -22.03 32.94
CA SER A 159 6.03 -23.12 33.77
C SER A 159 7.12 -24.12 34.14
N ALA A 160 7.94 -24.57 33.19
CA ALA A 160 9.05 -25.48 33.45
C ALA A 160 10.06 -24.88 34.44
N ALA A 161 10.36 -23.58 34.33
CA ALA A 161 11.22 -22.88 35.29
C ALA A 161 10.59 -22.77 36.69
N TRP A 162 9.27 -22.63 36.79
CA TRP A 162 8.55 -22.60 38.09
C TRP A 162 8.46 -24.00 38.72
N ASP A 163 8.19 -25.03 37.92
CA ASP A 163 8.06 -26.41 38.38
C ASP A 163 9.42 -26.96 38.87
N ASP A 164 10.55 -26.60 38.23
CA ASP A 164 11.91 -26.97 38.68
C ASP A 164 12.32 -26.28 40.00
N THR A 165 11.85 -25.05 40.21
CA THR A 165 12.15 -24.27 41.42
C THR A 165 11.36 -24.79 42.62
N ASN A 166 10.08 -25.14 42.40
CA ASN A 166 9.25 -25.74 43.45
C ASN A 166 9.58 -27.20 43.70
N ALA A 167 9.98 -28.01 42.70
CA ALA A 167 10.41 -29.38 42.94
C ALA A 167 11.63 -29.46 43.87
N LYS A 168 12.60 -28.54 43.74
CA LYS A 168 13.78 -28.47 44.62
C LYS A 168 13.47 -27.88 46.00
N GLN A 169 12.49 -26.97 46.09
CA GLN A 169 12.10 -26.34 47.36
C GLN A 169 11.07 -27.17 48.16
N PHE A 170 10.23 -27.97 47.49
CA PHE A 170 9.27 -28.90 48.08
C PHE A 170 9.82 -30.31 48.29
N GLY A 171 10.82 -30.76 47.52
CA GLY A 171 11.52 -32.04 47.75
C GLY A 171 12.23 -32.10 49.12
N LEU A 172 12.56 -30.95 49.71
CA LEU A 172 13.10 -30.83 51.08
C LEU A 172 12.03 -30.61 52.16
N LYS A 173 10.75 -30.49 51.78
CA LYS A 173 9.60 -30.31 52.70
C LYS A 173 8.49 -31.36 52.47
N LEU A 174 8.85 -32.56 52.03
CA LEU A 174 7.93 -33.70 51.90
C LEU A 174 7.71 -34.38 53.25
N GLY A 175 7.15 -33.59 54.16
CA GLY A 175 6.81 -33.99 55.51
C GLY A 175 6.03 -32.86 56.17
N PHE A 176 4.93 -32.41 55.55
CA PHE A 176 3.70 -31.95 56.22
C PHE A 176 2.78 -31.26 55.19
N ALA A 177 1.53 -31.76 55.15
CA ALA A 177 0.31 -31.03 54.84
C ALA A 177 0.12 -30.41 53.42
N VAL A 178 -0.74 -31.07 52.65
CA VAL A 178 -2.01 -30.49 52.14
C VAL A 178 -1.99 -28.97 51.92
N SER A 179 -1.63 -28.49 50.73
CA SER A 179 -2.13 -27.18 50.23
C SER A 179 -1.88 -26.98 48.74
N CYS A 180 -2.44 -27.87 47.91
CA CYS A 180 -2.35 -27.75 46.45
C CYS A 180 -3.29 -26.66 45.85
N GLY A 181 -4.13 -26.02 46.67
CA GLY A 181 -5.12 -25.02 46.22
C GLY A 181 -4.63 -23.57 46.18
N ALA A 182 -3.68 -23.18 47.04
CA ALA A 182 -3.19 -21.80 47.11
C ALA A 182 -2.18 -21.48 46.00
N ALA A 183 -1.31 -22.45 45.67
CA ALA A 183 -0.29 -22.28 44.64
C ALA A 183 -0.89 -22.07 43.25
N LEU A 184 -1.98 -22.77 42.91
CA LEU A 184 -2.69 -22.59 41.64
C LEU A 184 -3.35 -21.21 41.53
N LYS A 185 -3.97 -20.72 42.62
CA LYS A 185 -4.59 -19.39 42.66
C LYS A 185 -3.55 -18.28 42.50
N VAL A 186 -2.37 -18.43 43.09
CA VAL A 186 -1.27 -17.47 42.93
C VAL A 186 -0.69 -17.52 41.50
N LYS A 187 -0.49 -18.72 40.92
CA LYS A 187 -0.06 -18.88 39.52
C LYS A 187 -1.06 -18.23 38.55
N ALA A 188 -2.36 -18.46 38.76
CA ALA A 188 -3.43 -17.89 37.94
C ALA A 188 -3.58 -16.37 38.13
N ALA A 189 -3.47 -15.86 39.35
CA ALA A 189 -3.53 -14.41 39.62
C ALA A 189 -2.31 -13.68 39.03
N PHE A 190 -1.13 -14.27 39.08
CA PHE A 190 0.10 -13.68 38.53
C PHE A 190 0.10 -13.70 37.00
N LEU A 191 -0.34 -14.80 36.38
CA LEU A 191 -0.56 -14.87 34.94
C LEU A 191 -1.66 -13.91 34.48
N GLY A 192 -2.73 -13.79 35.26
CA GLY A 192 -3.81 -12.83 35.02
C GLY A 192 -3.34 -11.38 35.13
N PHE A 193 -2.48 -11.05 36.11
CA PHE A 193 -1.90 -9.72 36.28
C PHE A 193 -0.93 -9.35 35.15
N LEU A 194 -0.06 -10.29 34.75
CA LEU A 194 0.84 -10.12 33.60
C LEU A 194 0.05 -9.96 32.31
N PHE A 195 -0.97 -10.79 32.08
CA PHE A 195 -1.85 -10.67 30.93
C PHE A 195 -2.57 -9.32 30.91
N ASN A 196 -3.15 -8.88 32.03
CA ASN A 196 -3.83 -7.58 32.12
C ASN A 196 -2.88 -6.40 31.95
N SER A 197 -1.66 -6.48 32.47
CA SER A 197 -0.66 -5.42 32.34
C SER A 197 -0.10 -5.32 30.92
N VAL A 198 0.10 -6.46 30.26
CA VAL A 198 0.53 -6.53 28.86
C VAL A 198 -0.60 -6.08 27.93
N CYS A 199 -1.85 -6.52 28.16
CA CYS A 199 -3.01 -6.07 27.41
C CYS A 199 -3.32 -4.57 27.62
N LYS A 200 -3.21 -4.04 28.84
CA LYS A 200 -3.34 -2.59 29.10
C LYS A 200 -2.27 -1.77 28.39
N SER A 201 -1.05 -2.31 28.26
CA SER A 201 0.03 -1.66 27.51
C SER A 201 -0.07 -1.85 25.99
N MET A 202 -1.03 -2.64 25.49
CA MET A 202 -1.33 -2.82 24.05
C MET A 202 -2.44 -1.89 23.56
N VAL A 203 -3.28 -1.34 24.46
CA VAL A 203 -4.41 -0.46 24.12
C VAL A 203 -4.08 1.03 24.33
N ALA A 204 -2.96 1.34 24.98
CA ALA A 204 -2.44 2.69 25.20
C ALA A 204 -1.18 2.92 24.36
#